data_AF-A0A660Q9W0-F1
#
_entry.id   AF-A0A660Q9W0-F1
#
_cell.length_a   1.000
_cell.length_b   1.000
_cell.length_c   1.000
_cell.angle_alpha   90.00
_cell.angle_beta   90.00
_cell.angle_gamma   90.00
#
_symmetry.space_group_name_H-M   'P 1'
#
loop_
_entity.id
_entity.type
_entity.pdbx_description
1 polymer ?
#
loop_
_entity_poly.entity_id
_entity_poly.type
_entity_poly.pdbx_seq_one_letter_code
_entity_poly.pdbx_strand_id
1 'polypeptide(L)'
;MRVTIKQIASKLGVNPSTVSRALSGKSGVSDRLREKIVREALKMGYFPDMTAMGLRKGHTKVIGVLIPDISNPFFAQAVRGMEKIFYPMGYQLILCSTEENSEREAANLRMLVSQRVEGLLSAPVDSGGNAVIYRKIHAEGIPIVFFDRLIPDLKLSSVITDNEQGIRDLMEYLHRRGHRKLGIINLRGRSFTGKVRLRSAIETAEKLGIEIRQEWIKDGNSTQSEAYEATVQMLSLKSKPTAIIVNNNLMM
;
A
#
# COMPACT_ATOMS: atom_id res chain seq x y z
N MET A 1 -30.42 -11.55 15.70
CA MET A 1 -31.33 -11.17 14.59
C MET A 1 -31.03 -9.71 14.23
N ARG A 2 -30.65 -9.37 12.98
CA ARG A 2 -30.35 -7.97 12.60
C ARG A 2 -31.65 -7.16 12.53
N VAL A 3 -31.67 -5.97 13.14
CA VAL A 3 -32.80 -5.06 13.00
C VAL A 3 -32.91 -4.57 11.56
N THR A 4 -34.14 -4.48 11.05
CA THR A 4 -34.44 -4.09 9.67
C THR A 4 -35.15 -2.74 9.61
N ILE A 5 -35.08 -2.07 8.45
CA ILE A 5 -35.82 -0.83 8.16
C ILE A 5 -37.32 -1.02 8.42
N LYS A 6 -37.88 -2.20 8.13
CA LYS A 6 -39.30 -2.52 8.36
C LYS A 6 -39.66 -2.51 9.85
N GLN A 7 -38.78 -3.02 10.71
CA GLN A 7 -39.01 -3.03 12.16
C GLN A 7 -38.96 -1.62 12.75
N ILE A 8 -38.02 -0.78 12.30
CA ILE A 8 -37.94 0.64 12.72
C ILE A 8 -39.19 1.40 12.25
N ALA A 9 -39.61 1.18 11.01
CA ALA A 9 -40.79 1.80 10.42
C ALA A 9 -42.06 1.46 11.22
N SER A 10 -42.24 0.18 11.56
CA SER A 10 -43.35 -0.30 12.39
C SER A 10 -43.33 0.34 13.79
N LYS A 11 -42.16 0.38 14.45
CA LYS A 11 -42.00 0.98 15.79
C LYS A 11 -42.35 2.47 15.83
N LEU A 12 -42.04 3.20 14.76
CA LEU A 12 -42.25 4.65 14.67
C LEU A 12 -43.57 5.05 13.98
N GLY A 13 -44.33 4.09 13.46
CA GLY A 13 -45.57 4.37 12.74
C GLY A 13 -45.38 5.13 11.43
N VAL A 14 -44.25 4.91 10.73
CA VAL A 14 -43.93 5.59 9.47
C VAL A 14 -43.70 4.58 8.34
N ASN A 15 -43.77 5.04 7.09
CA ASN A 15 -43.48 4.16 5.94
C ASN A 15 -41.98 3.79 5.88
N PRO A 16 -41.61 2.54 5.52
CA PRO A 16 -40.20 2.13 5.33
C PRO A 16 -39.37 3.06 4.42
N SER A 17 -40.00 3.65 3.40
CA SER A 17 -39.37 4.63 2.51
C SER A 17 -38.98 5.93 3.22
N THR A 18 -39.73 6.32 4.26
CA THR A 18 -39.44 7.50 5.11
C THR A 18 -38.23 7.22 5.99
N VAL A 19 -38.18 6.04 6.61
CA VAL A 19 -37.01 5.58 7.39
C VAL A 19 -35.76 5.51 6.51
N SER A 20 -35.87 4.91 5.32
CA SER A 20 -34.77 4.83 4.35
C SER A 20 -34.24 6.21 3.94
N ARG A 21 -35.13 7.18 3.65
CA ARG A 21 -34.75 8.56 3.32
C ARG A 21 -34.08 9.28 4.48
N ALA A 22 -34.62 9.15 5.69
CA ALA A 22 -34.07 9.77 6.89
C ALA A 22 -32.64 9.25 7.19
N LEU A 23 -32.45 7.93 7.15
CA LEU A 23 -31.15 7.30 7.42
C LEU A 23 -30.12 7.54 6.30
N SER A 24 -30.58 7.76 5.06
CA SER A 24 -29.70 8.06 3.91
C SER A 24 -29.37 9.55 3.75
N GLY A 25 -29.91 10.43 4.62
CA GLY A 25 -29.72 11.88 4.52
C GLY A 25 -30.42 12.55 3.33
N LYS A 26 -31.39 11.89 2.68
CA LYS A 26 -32.12 12.47 1.54
C LYS A 26 -33.16 13.50 2.01
N SER A 27 -33.51 14.44 1.13
CA SER A 27 -34.59 15.41 1.33
C SER A 27 -35.97 14.73 1.39
N GLY A 28 -36.98 15.46 1.87
CA GLY A 28 -38.36 14.95 2.01
C GLY A 28 -38.68 14.31 3.37
N VAL A 29 -37.86 14.55 4.39
CA VAL A 29 -38.14 14.23 5.80
C VAL A 29 -37.77 15.44 6.64
N SER A 30 -38.67 15.90 7.52
CA SER A 30 -38.39 17.01 8.43
C SER A 30 -37.26 16.67 9.40
N ASP A 31 -36.48 17.67 9.81
CA ASP A 31 -35.31 17.44 10.68
C ASP A 31 -35.71 16.78 12.01
N ARG A 32 -36.84 17.23 12.59
CA ARG A 32 -37.44 16.63 13.79
C ARG A 32 -37.74 15.13 13.61
N LEU A 33 -38.31 14.73 12.46
CA LEU A 33 -38.62 13.32 12.18
C LEU A 33 -37.35 12.53 11.88
N ARG A 34 -36.38 13.13 11.19
CA ARG A 34 -35.07 12.52 10.91
C ARG A 34 -34.34 12.18 12.20
N GLU A 35 -34.23 13.11 13.13
CA GLU A 35 -33.61 12.87 14.43
C GLU A 35 -34.30 11.76 15.23
N LYS A 36 -35.64 11.72 15.19
CA LYS A 36 -36.42 10.68 15.86
C LYS A 36 -36.11 9.30 15.27
N ILE A 37 -36.07 9.20 13.94
CA ILE A 37 -35.74 7.96 13.23
C ILE A 37 -34.31 7.51 13.52
N VAL A 38 -33.32 8.41 13.45
CA VAL A 38 -31.91 8.08 13.71
C VAL A 38 -31.73 7.62 15.16
N ARG A 39 -32.32 8.31 16.13
CA ARG A 39 -32.25 7.91 17.55
C ARG A 39 -32.87 6.54 17.79
N GLU A 40 -34.04 6.26 17.22
CA GLU A 40 -34.69 4.96 17.42
C GLU A 40 -33.92 3.83 16.72
N ALA A 41 -33.43 4.07 15.50
CA ALA A 41 -32.58 3.12 14.80
C ALA A 41 -31.35 2.74 15.65
N LEU A 42 -30.66 3.72 16.24
CA LEU A 42 -29.53 3.49 17.15
C LEU A 42 -29.93 2.70 18.39
N LYS A 43 -31.04 3.06 19.06
CA LYS A 43 -31.56 2.33 20.23
C LYS A 43 -31.89 0.88 19.92
N MET A 44 -32.39 0.62 18.71
CA MET A 44 -32.70 -0.74 18.25
C MET A 44 -31.43 -1.49 17.78
N GLY A 45 -30.24 -0.88 17.80
CA GLY A 45 -29.01 -1.50 17.30
C GLY A 45 -29.01 -1.67 15.78
N TYR A 46 -29.74 -0.83 15.05
CA TYR A 46 -29.71 -0.82 13.59
C TYR A 46 -28.43 -0.14 13.11
N PHE A 47 -27.63 -0.90 12.40
CA PHE A 47 -26.52 -0.39 11.61
C PHE A 47 -26.90 -0.47 10.12
N PRO A 48 -26.79 0.63 9.37
CA PRO A 48 -27.00 0.59 7.93
C PRO A 48 -26.02 -0.40 7.30
N ASP A 49 -26.53 -1.29 6.45
CA ASP A 49 -25.69 -2.15 5.64
C ASP A 49 -25.06 -1.29 4.54
N MET A 50 -23.84 -0.81 4.78
CA MET A 50 -23.11 0.07 3.86
C MET A 50 -22.87 -0.61 2.51
N THR A 51 -22.69 -1.92 2.48
CA THR A 51 -22.56 -2.71 1.24
C THR A 51 -23.86 -2.68 0.44
N ALA A 52 -25.01 -2.95 1.08
CA ALA A 52 -26.32 -2.89 0.44
C ALA A 52 -26.73 -1.47 0.02
N MET A 53 -26.31 -0.46 0.78
CA MET A 53 -26.49 0.95 0.41
C MET A 53 -25.62 1.36 -0.77
N GLY A 54 -24.36 0.93 -0.80
CA GLY A 54 -23.43 1.18 -1.90
C GLY A 54 -23.90 0.53 -3.20
N LEU A 55 -24.38 -0.71 -3.12
CA LEU A 55 -25.05 -1.42 -4.23
C LEU A 55 -26.23 -0.62 -4.82
N ARG A 56 -27.04 0.01 -3.97
CA ARG A 56 -28.19 0.83 -4.42
C ARG A 56 -27.79 2.21 -4.95
N LYS A 57 -26.67 2.76 -4.49
CA LYS A 57 -26.17 4.09 -4.89
C LYS A 57 -25.17 4.02 -6.05
N GLY A 58 -24.70 2.83 -6.43
CA GLY A 58 -23.65 2.63 -7.43
C GLY A 58 -22.23 2.94 -6.94
N HIS A 59 -22.06 3.30 -5.66
CA HIS A 59 -20.81 3.77 -5.08
C HIS A 59 -20.63 3.18 -3.67
N THR A 60 -19.57 2.39 -3.44
CA THR A 60 -19.25 1.77 -2.14
C THR A 60 -18.49 2.70 -1.22
N LYS A 61 -17.83 3.73 -1.76
CA LYS A 61 -16.87 4.59 -1.06
C LYS A 61 -15.76 3.79 -0.37
N VAL A 62 -15.24 2.76 -1.04
CA VAL A 62 -14.15 1.93 -0.53
C VAL A 62 -12.96 1.98 -1.48
N ILE A 63 -11.76 2.21 -0.94
CA ILE A 63 -10.48 2.10 -1.65
C ILE A 63 -9.72 0.89 -1.12
N GLY A 64 -9.23 0.04 -2.01
CA GLY A 64 -8.32 -1.05 -1.66
C GLY A 64 -6.89 -0.56 -1.59
N VAL A 65 -6.16 -0.96 -0.54
CA VAL A 65 -4.75 -0.61 -0.36
C VAL A 65 -3.95 -1.89 -0.19
N LEU A 66 -3.01 -2.15 -1.09
CA LEU A 66 -2.09 -3.29 -1.02
C LEU A 66 -0.69 -2.81 -0.63
N ILE A 67 -0.13 -3.42 0.42
CA ILE A 67 1.23 -3.16 0.90
C ILE A 67 2.01 -4.46 1.07
N PRO A 68 3.36 -4.43 0.99
CA PRO A 68 4.19 -5.61 1.22
C PRO A 68 4.17 -6.12 2.65
N ASP A 69 4.30 -5.22 3.63
CA ASP A 69 4.40 -5.57 5.05
C ASP A 69 3.86 -4.43 5.90
N ILE A 70 2.93 -4.74 6.80
CA ILE A 70 2.32 -3.79 7.72
C ILE A 70 3.27 -3.36 8.87
N SER A 71 4.26 -4.19 9.17
CA SER A 71 5.24 -3.97 10.23
C SER A 71 6.27 -2.92 9.82
N ASN A 72 6.46 -2.69 8.51
CA ASN A 72 7.36 -1.68 8.01
C ASN A 72 6.75 -0.26 8.18
N PRO A 73 7.38 0.63 8.99
CA PRO A 73 6.85 1.95 9.30
C PRO A 73 6.63 2.85 8.07
N PHE A 74 7.37 2.64 6.98
CA PHE A 74 7.17 3.38 5.73
C PHE A 74 5.74 3.20 5.20
N PHE A 75 5.26 1.95 5.11
CA PHE A 75 3.92 1.67 4.61
C PHE A 75 2.84 2.13 5.59
N ALA A 76 3.07 2.02 6.90
CA ALA A 76 2.16 2.56 7.90
C ALA A 76 2.00 4.09 7.77
N GLN A 77 3.08 4.83 7.53
CA GLN A 77 3.03 6.27 7.28
C GLN A 77 2.32 6.60 5.96
N ALA A 78 2.56 5.84 4.90
CA ALA A 78 1.85 6.01 3.62
C ALA A 78 0.34 5.80 3.78
N VAL A 79 -0.08 4.72 4.44
CA VAL A 79 -1.49 4.41 4.73
C VAL A 79 -2.12 5.52 5.59
N ARG A 80 -1.41 6.02 6.60
CA ARG A 80 -1.87 7.17 7.40
C ARG A 80 -2.07 8.43 6.54
N GLY A 81 -1.19 8.67 5.56
CA GLY A 81 -1.35 9.76 4.60
C GLY A 81 -2.59 9.60 3.72
N MET A 82 -2.81 8.38 3.21
CA MET A 82 -4.01 8.04 2.43
C MET A 82 -5.28 8.22 3.26
N GLU A 83 -5.30 7.72 4.50
CA GLU A 83 -6.46 7.81 5.40
C GLU A 83 -6.86 9.25 5.67
N LYS A 84 -5.91 10.15 5.93
CA LYS A 84 -6.17 11.59 6.12
C LYS A 84 -6.86 12.26 4.92
N ILE A 85 -6.64 11.76 3.71
CA ILE A 85 -7.25 12.31 2.48
C ILE A 85 -8.62 11.68 2.24
N PHE A 86 -8.73 10.36 2.36
CA PHE A 86 -9.95 9.63 2.01
C PHE A 86 -11.03 9.70 3.11
N TYR A 87 -10.65 9.76 4.38
CA TYR A 87 -11.59 9.77 5.50
C TYR A 87 -12.55 10.98 5.46
N PRO A 88 -12.08 12.24 5.29
CA PRO A 88 -12.99 13.39 5.19
C PRO A 88 -13.93 13.34 3.97
N MET A 89 -13.55 12.59 2.93
CA MET A 89 -14.35 12.38 1.72
C MET A 89 -15.38 11.24 1.87
N GLY A 90 -15.46 10.63 3.06
CA GLY A 90 -16.35 9.52 3.37
C GLY A 90 -15.90 8.18 2.79
N TYR A 91 -14.64 8.07 2.36
CA TYR A 91 -14.06 6.81 1.88
C TYR A 91 -13.50 5.99 3.04
N GLN A 92 -13.65 4.66 2.93
CA GLN A 92 -13.02 3.67 3.80
C GLN A 92 -11.86 2.98 3.07
N LEU A 93 -10.81 2.61 3.81
CA LEU A 93 -9.69 1.85 3.28
C LEU A 93 -9.79 0.38 3.69
N ILE A 94 -9.65 -0.54 2.72
CA ILE A 94 -9.40 -1.96 3.00
C ILE A 94 -7.91 -2.20 2.79
N LEU A 95 -7.17 -2.40 3.89
CA LEU A 95 -5.74 -2.67 3.86
C LEU A 95 -5.47 -4.17 3.71
N CYS A 96 -4.60 -4.53 2.78
CA CYS A 96 -4.16 -5.90 2.54
C CYS A 96 -2.63 -5.98 2.52
N SER A 97 -2.05 -6.80 3.40
CA SER A 97 -0.63 -7.15 3.31
C SER A 97 -0.42 -8.30 2.32
N THR A 98 0.59 -8.19 1.45
CA THR A 98 0.98 -9.22 0.48
C THR A 98 2.09 -10.12 1.00
N GLU A 99 2.86 -9.70 2.02
CA GLU A 99 4.02 -10.41 2.56
C GLU A 99 5.02 -10.83 1.47
N GLU A 100 5.21 -9.98 0.46
CA GLU A 100 6.04 -10.26 -0.73
C GLU A 100 5.61 -11.54 -1.49
N ASN A 101 4.38 -12.01 -1.30
CA ASN A 101 3.86 -13.23 -1.90
C ASN A 101 2.87 -12.91 -3.02
N SER A 102 3.17 -13.38 -4.23
CA SER A 102 2.37 -13.13 -5.43
C SER A 102 0.99 -13.79 -5.41
N GLU A 103 0.86 -14.99 -4.85
CA GLU A 103 -0.43 -15.67 -4.72
C GLU A 103 -1.35 -14.95 -3.75
N ARG A 104 -0.78 -14.46 -2.63
CA ARG A 104 -1.47 -13.64 -1.64
C ARG A 104 -1.90 -12.31 -2.25
N GLU A 105 -1.04 -11.66 -3.02
CA GLU A 105 -1.41 -10.45 -3.78
C GLU A 105 -2.59 -10.73 -4.73
N ALA A 106 -2.54 -11.82 -5.51
CA ALA A 106 -3.62 -12.21 -6.41
C ALA A 106 -4.95 -12.46 -5.68
N ALA A 107 -4.91 -13.15 -4.54
CA ALA A 107 -6.07 -13.40 -3.71
C ALA A 107 -6.67 -12.09 -3.15
N ASN A 108 -5.82 -11.19 -2.65
CA ASN A 108 -6.23 -9.88 -2.15
C ASN A 108 -6.87 -9.04 -3.26
N LEU A 109 -6.30 -9.01 -4.46
CA LEU A 109 -6.86 -8.28 -5.60
C LEU A 109 -8.26 -8.79 -5.96
N ARG A 110 -8.46 -10.12 -6.03
CA ARG A 110 -9.79 -10.70 -6.30
C ARG A 110 -10.79 -10.36 -5.20
N MET A 111 -10.35 -10.37 -3.94
CA MET A 111 -11.19 -9.97 -2.80
C MET A 111 -11.59 -8.49 -2.89
N LEU A 112 -10.65 -7.59 -3.20
CA LEU A 112 -10.96 -6.16 -3.32
C LEU A 112 -11.96 -5.90 -4.45
N VAL A 113 -11.81 -6.57 -5.60
CA VAL A 113 -12.78 -6.49 -6.69
C VAL A 113 -14.15 -7.01 -6.26
N SER A 114 -14.22 -8.13 -5.53
CA SER A 114 -15.50 -8.68 -5.05
C SER A 114 -16.18 -7.78 -4.02
N GLN A 115 -15.40 -7.02 -3.24
CA GLN A 115 -15.87 -5.96 -2.35
C GLN A 115 -16.26 -4.66 -3.09
N ARG A 116 -16.14 -4.63 -4.43
CA ARG A 116 -16.46 -3.48 -5.28
C ARG A 116 -15.77 -2.20 -4.84
N VAL A 117 -14.46 -2.28 -4.61
CA VAL A 117 -13.66 -1.07 -4.38
C VAL A 117 -13.75 -0.13 -5.58
N GLU A 118 -13.80 1.17 -5.30
CA GLU A 118 -13.85 2.22 -6.32
C GLU A 118 -12.46 2.60 -6.84
N GLY A 119 -11.40 2.04 -6.25
CA GLY A 119 -10.02 2.28 -6.67
C GLY A 119 -9.03 1.44 -5.89
N LEU A 120 -7.83 1.30 -6.43
CA LEU A 120 -6.72 0.58 -5.83
C LEU A 120 -5.50 1.46 -5.69
N LEU A 121 -4.90 1.45 -4.50
CA LEU A 121 -3.55 1.93 -4.24
C LEU A 121 -2.68 0.71 -3.97
N SER A 122 -1.63 0.49 -4.74
CA SER A 122 -0.83 -0.74 -4.60
C SER A 122 0.66 -0.48 -4.65
N ALA A 123 1.40 -1.08 -3.72
CA ALA A 123 2.82 -1.33 -3.84
C ALA A 123 3.00 -2.80 -4.27
N PRO A 124 3.06 -3.09 -5.59
CA PRO A 124 2.91 -4.45 -6.10
C PRO A 124 4.10 -5.37 -5.79
N VAL A 125 3.84 -6.67 -5.85
CA VAL A 125 4.88 -7.72 -5.79
C VAL A 125 5.48 -7.90 -7.19
N ASP A 126 6.79 -7.69 -7.30
CA ASP A 126 7.50 -7.60 -8.59
C ASP A 126 7.60 -8.94 -9.34
N SER A 127 7.65 -10.08 -8.64
CA SER A 127 8.00 -11.40 -9.21
C SER A 127 6.82 -12.36 -9.45
N GLY A 128 5.58 -11.86 -9.56
CA GLY A 128 4.39 -12.70 -9.45
C GLY A 128 3.58 -13.00 -10.71
N GLY A 129 3.82 -12.30 -11.82
CA GLY A 129 2.96 -12.40 -13.01
C GLY A 129 1.56 -11.79 -12.84
N ASN A 130 1.33 -11.04 -11.75
CA ASN A 130 0.04 -10.40 -11.46
C ASN A 130 -0.27 -9.19 -12.36
N ALA A 131 0.63 -8.84 -13.28
CA ALA A 131 0.41 -7.81 -14.29
C ALA A 131 -0.90 -8.02 -15.07
N VAL A 132 -1.24 -9.28 -15.37
CA VAL A 132 -2.50 -9.65 -16.05
C VAL A 132 -3.72 -9.32 -15.19
N ILE A 133 -3.65 -9.55 -13.88
CA ILE A 133 -4.75 -9.27 -12.94
C ILE A 133 -4.98 -7.76 -12.86
N TYR A 134 -3.92 -6.97 -12.64
CA TYR A 134 -4.02 -5.51 -12.62
C TYR A 134 -4.57 -4.95 -13.93
N ARG A 135 -4.14 -5.47 -15.08
CA ARG A 135 -4.66 -5.07 -16.40
C ARG A 135 -6.15 -5.34 -16.54
N LYS A 136 -6.62 -6.51 -16.09
CA LYS A 136 -8.04 -6.86 -16.10
C LYS A 136 -8.86 -5.92 -15.22
N ILE A 137 -8.40 -5.68 -13.99
CA ILE A 137 -9.07 -4.77 -13.04
C ILE A 137 -9.17 -3.36 -13.62
N HIS A 138 -8.10 -2.87 -14.24
CA HIS A 138 -8.10 -1.56 -14.87
C HIS A 138 -9.06 -1.49 -16.06
N ALA A 139 -9.12 -2.53 -16.89
CA ALA A 139 -10.04 -2.62 -18.03
C ALA A 139 -11.52 -2.68 -17.60
N GLU A 140 -11.82 -3.15 -16.39
CA GLU A 140 -13.15 -3.12 -15.77
C GLU A 140 -13.51 -1.72 -15.21
N GLY A 141 -12.65 -0.72 -15.40
CA GLY A 141 -12.90 0.68 -15.04
C GLY A 141 -12.53 1.05 -13.62
N ILE A 142 -11.86 0.16 -12.86
CA ILE A 142 -11.36 0.47 -11.52
C ILE A 142 -10.02 1.22 -11.66
N PRO A 143 -9.91 2.48 -11.21
CA PRO A 143 -8.66 3.22 -11.21
C PRO A 143 -7.61 2.55 -10.32
N ILE A 144 -6.36 2.52 -10.79
CA ILE A 144 -5.24 1.93 -10.07
C ILE A 144 -4.10 2.94 -10.06
N VAL A 145 -3.57 3.21 -8.87
CA VAL A 145 -2.35 3.99 -8.69
C VAL A 145 -1.33 3.14 -7.96
N PHE A 146 -0.18 2.95 -8.58
CA PHE A 146 0.96 2.33 -7.92
C PHE A 146 1.71 3.33 -7.04
N PHE A 147 2.31 2.86 -5.97
CA PHE A 147 3.18 3.69 -5.13
C PHE A 147 4.34 2.89 -4.57
N ASP A 148 5.49 3.55 -4.34
CA ASP A 148 6.79 2.96 -3.94
C ASP A 148 7.41 2.00 -4.97
N ARG A 149 6.59 1.10 -5.53
CA ARG A 149 6.93 0.08 -6.51
C ARG A 149 5.98 0.17 -7.69
N LEU A 150 6.40 -0.35 -8.83
CA LEU A 150 5.55 -0.47 -10.02
C LEU A 150 5.85 -1.77 -10.75
N ILE A 151 4.94 -2.15 -11.64
CA ILE A 151 5.17 -3.21 -12.62
C ILE A 151 5.58 -2.52 -13.94
N PRO A 152 6.82 -2.67 -14.41
CA PRO A 152 7.34 -1.91 -15.56
C PRO A 152 6.48 -2.01 -16.83
N ASP A 153 5.90 -3.19 -17.08
CA ASP A 153 5.11 -3.47 -18.28
C ASP A 153 3.66 -2.94 -18.22
N LEU A 154 3.27 -2.30 -17.10
CA LEU A 154 1.96 -1.69 -16.92
C LEU A 154 2.05 -0.17 -16.86
N LYS A 155 1.51 0.48 -17.90
CA LYS A 155 1.37 1.93 -17.99
C LYS A 155 0.19 2.43 -17.14
N LEU A 156 0.29 2.27 -15.83
CA LEU A 156 -0.66 2.80 -14.86
C LEU A 156 -0.06 4.02 -14.15
N SER A 157 -0.92 4.83 -13.54
CA SER A 157 -0.46 5.96 -12.73
C SER A 157 0.42 5.45 -11.59
N SER A 158 1.51 6.15 -11.29
CA SER A 158 2.39 5.76 -10.19
C SER A 158 2.99 6.96 -9.47
N VAL A 159 3.23 6.80 -8.17
CA VAL A 159 3.95 7.75 -7.31
C VAL A 159 5.15 7.02 -6.72
N ILE A 160 6.31 7.17 -7.35
CA ILE A 160 7.55 6.50 -6.95
C ILE A 160 8.65 7.51 -6.67
N THR A 161 9.58 7.10 -5.81
CA THR A 161 10.83 7.84 -5.57
C THR A 161 11.78 7.63 -6.74
N ASP A 162 12.56 8.66 -7.09
CA ASP A 162 13.70 8.51 -7.98
C ASP A 162 14.84 7.78 -7.25
N ASN A 163 14.72 6.45 -7.24
CA ASN A 163 15.65 5.55 -6.58
C ASN A 163 17.05 5.61 -7.21
N GLU A 164 17.13 5.93 -8.51
CA GLU A 164 18.42 6.03 -9.18
C GLU A 164 19.15 7.31 -8.78
N GLN A 165 18.46 8.46 -8.80
CA GLN A 165 19.04 9.71 -8.35
C GLN A 165 19.46 9.64 -6.89
N GLY A 166 18.61 9.06 -6.03
CA GLY A 166 18.94 8.91 -4.61
C GLY A 166 20.21 8.07 -4.35
N ILE A 167 20.41 6.99 -5.12
CA ILE A 167 21.65 6.18 -5.02
C ILE A 167 22.85 6.93 -5.59
N ARG A 168 22.70 7.61 -6.73
CA ARG A 168 23.75 8.46 -7.30
C ARG A 168 24.23 9.50 -6.30
N ASP A 169 23.31 10.27 -5.73
CA ASP A 169 23.61 11.34 -4.76
C ASP A 169 24.35 10.80 -3.53
N LEU A 170 23.91 9.65 -3.00
CA LEU A 170 24.56 8.99 -1.85
C LEU A 170 25.98 8.54 -2.19
N MET A 171 26.19 7.92 -3.34
CA MET A 171 27.50 7.42 -3.75
C MET A 171 28.48 8.53 -4.09
N GLU A 172 28.02 9.58 -4.76
CA GLU A 172 28.81 10.78 -4.99
C GLU A 172 29.22 11.45 -3.68
N TYR A 173 28.30 11.52 -2.71
CA TYR A 173 28.63 11.99 -1.37
C TYR A 173 29.74 11.15 -0.74
N LEU A 174 29.61 9.82 -0.71
CA LEU A 174 30.63 8.92 -0.16
C LEU A 174 31.97 9.05 -0.88
N HIS A 175 31.95 9.19 -2.21
CA HIS A 175 33.14 9.42 -3.02
C HIS A 175 33.84 10.73 -2.65
N ARG A 176 33.10 11.83 -2.51
CA ARG A 176 33.64 13.14 -2.06
C ARG A 176 34.22 13.07 -0.65
N ARG A 177 33.75 12.15 0.20
CA ARG A 177 34.29 11.89 1.54
C ARG A 177 35.51 10.97 1.55
N GLY A 178 35.99 10.53 0.38
CA GLY A 178 37.22 9.74 0.23
C GLY A 178 37.00 8.23 0.20
N HIS A 179 35.76 7.75 0.29
CA HIS A 179 35.48 6.32 0.16
C HIS A 179 35.68 5.85 -1.28
N ARG A 180 36.39 4.74 -1.44
CA ARG A 180 36.68 4.11 -2.75
C ARG A 180 36.30 2.63 -2.79
N LYS A 181 36.04 2.03 -1.64
CA LYS A 181 35.59 0.63 -1.50
C LYS A 181 34.25 0.64 -0.77
N LEU A 182 33.18 0.23 -1.43
CA LEU A 182 31.82 0.28 -0.88
C LEU A 182 31.19 -1.12 -0.86
N GLY A 183 30.49 -1.42 0.23
CA GLY A 183 29.62 -2.58 0.34
C GLY A 183 28.15 -2.20 0.23
N ILE A 184 27.31 -3.17 -0.13
CA ILE A 184 25.87 -2.99 -0.28
C ILE A 184 25.14 -4.09 0.50
N ILE A 185 24.24 -3.65 1.39
CA ILE A 185 23.19 -4.50 1.98
C ILE A 185 21.88 -4.20 1.25
N ASN A 186 21.46 -5.14 0.42
CA ASN A 186 20.33 -4.99 -0.48
C ASN A 186 19.01 -5.45 0.16
N LEU A 187 17.90 -5.05 -0.45
CA LEU A 187 16.54 -5.45 -0.09
C LEU A 187 16.25 -6.92 -0.42
N ARG A 188 15.23 -7.49 0.24
CA ARG A 188 14.72 -8.83 -0.05
C ARG A 188 14.41 -9.03 -1.53
N GLY A 189 14.88 -10.15 -2.05
CA GLY A 189 14.37 -10.81 -3.26
C GLY A 189 14.13 -9.88 -4.43
N ARG A 190 15.18 -9.23 -4.96
CA ARG A 190 15.16 -8.43 -6.19
C ARG A 190 13.82 -7.69 -6.44
N SER A 191 13.25 -7.05 -5.41
CA SER A 191 12.09 -6.18 -5.57
C SER A 191 12.40 -5.09 -6.59
N PHE A 192 11.37 -4.44 -7.16
CA PHE A 192 11.58 -3.35 -8.12
C PHE A 192 12.58 -2.32 -7.58
N THR A 193 12.36 -1.85 -6.35
CA THR A 193 13.25 -0.89 -5.69
C THR A 193 14.64 -1.45 -5.43
N GLY A 194 14.75 -2.71 -4.98
CA GLY A 194 16.05 -3.38 -4.80
C GLY A 194 16.85 -3.53 -6.09
N LYS A 195 16.20 -3.92 -7.19
CA LYS A 195 16.82 -4.03 -8.52
C LYS A 195 17.31 -2.68 -9.02
N VAL A 196 16.46 -1.65 -8.95
CA VAL A 196 16.81 -0.30 -9.42
C VAL A 196 17.95 0.29 -8.60
N ARG A 197 17.90 0.18 -7.26
CA ARG A 197 18.96 0.69 -6.38
C ARG A 197 20.29 -0.02 -6.60
N LEU A 198 20.28 -1.36 -6.68
CA LEU A 198 21.50 -2.13 -6.92
C LEU A 198 22.09 -1.81 -8.30
N ARG A 199 21.28 -1.82 -9.37
CA ARG A 199 21.74 -1.45 -10.71
C ARG A 199 22.37 -0.06 -10.71
N SER A 200 21.66 0.93 -10.18
CA SER A 200 22.15 2.30 -10.11
C SER A 200 23.46 2.41 -9.32
N ALA A 201 23.61 1.61 -8.25
CA ALA A 201 24.84 1.60 -7.47
C ALA A 201 26.03 1.05 -8.27
N ILE A 202 25.83 -0.03 -9.02
CA ILE A 202 26.89 -0.61 -9.87
C ILE A 202 27.28 0.36 -10.99
N GLU A 203 26.31 0.93 -11.72
CA GLU A 203 26.57 1.89 -12.81
C GLU A 203 27.28 3.16 -12.29
N THR A 204 26.93 3.61 -11.09
CA THR A 204 27.57 4.79 -10.47
C THR A 204 28.98 4.46 -9.98
N ALA A 205 29.19 3.24 -9.47
CA ALA A 205 30.52 2.79 -9.05
C ALA A 205 31.50 2.79 -10.22
N GLU A 206 31.09 2.28 -11.38
CA GLU A 206 31.88 2.27 -12.60
C GLU A 206 32.29 3.70 -13.03
N LYS A 207 31.33 4.64 -13.03
CA LYS A 207 31.58 6.05 -13.40
C LYS A 207 32.53 6.76 -12.44
N LEU A 208 32.45 6.46 -11.14
CA LEU A 208 33.25 7.13 -10.10
C LEU A 208 34.56 6.39 -9.77
N GLY A 209 34.85 5.26 -10.42
CA GLY A 209 36.00 4.42 -10.10
C GLY A 209 35.95 3.87 -8.67
N ILE A 210 34.76 3.55 -8.17
CA ILE A 210 34.54 2.94 -6.85
C ILE A 210 34.57 1.42 -7.02
N GLU A 211 35.31 0.75 -6.15
CA GLU A 211 35.35 -0.71 -6.10
C GLU A 211 34.14 -1.24 -5.31
N ILE A 212 33.32 -2.04 -5.98
CA ILE A 212 32.28 -2.88 -5.37
C ILE A 212 32.54 -4.33 -5.80
N ARG A 213 32.72 -5.22 -4.83
CA ARG A 213 32.96 -6.64 -5.07
C ARG A 213 31.69 -7.44 -4.85
N GLN A 214 31.53 -8.56 -5.55
CA GLN A 214 30.41 -9.48 -5.35
C GLN A 214 30.31 -9.97 -3.90
N GLU A 215 31.45 -10.22 -3.24
CA GLU A 215 31.51 -10.60 -1.82
C GLU A 215 31.05 -9.48 -0.84
N TRP A 216 30.98 -8.23 -1.31
CA TRP A 216 30.47 -7.07 -0.56
C TRP A 216 29.02 -6.72 -0.91
N ILE A 217 28.34 -7.51 -1.74
CA ILE A 217 26.92 -7.37 -2.00
C ILE A 217 26.21 -8.50 -1.25
N LYS A 218 25.38 -8.15 -0.27
CA LYS A 218 24.62 -9.09 0.55
C LYS A 218 23.15 -8.71 0.56
N ASP A 219 22.27 -9.69 0.63
CA ASP A 219 20.85 -9.44 0.86
C ASP A 219 20.58 -9.39 2.36
N GLY A 220 20.04 -8.28 2.85
CA GLY A 220 19.56 -8.15 4.25
C GLY A 220 18.10 -8.56 4.41
N ASN A 221 17.47 -9.08 3.34
CA ASN A 221 16.10 -9.56 3.29
C ASN A 221 15.03 -8.65 3.93
N SER A 222 15.30 -7.34 3.91
CA SER A 222 14.44 -6.31 4.49
C SER A 222 14.19 -6.49 6.00
N THR A 223 15.08 -7.17 6.73
CA THR A 223 15.02 -7.34 8.19
C THR A 223 16.29 -6.82 8.85
N GLN A 224 16.18 -6.27 10.06
CA GLN A 224 17.33 -5.77 10.81
C GLN A 224 18.29 -6.91 11.21
N SER A 225 17.75 -8.05 11.63
CA SER A 225 18.55 -9.21 12.05
C SER A 225 19.40 -9.78 10.91
N GLU A 226 18.82 -9.98 9.72
CA GLU A 226 19.56 -10.53 8.58
C GLU A 226 20.53 -9.51 8.00
N ALA A 227 20.17 -8.21 8.00
CA ALA A 227 21.10 -7.15 7.63
C ALA A 227 22.30 -7.05 8.60
N TYR A 228 22.08 -7.26 9.89
CA TYR A 228 23.14 -7.34 10.89
C TYR A 228 24.09 -8.51 10.60
N GLU A 229 23.55 -9.72 10.38
CA GLU A 229 24.36 -10.89 10.04
C GLU A 229 25.14 -10.69 8.74
N ALA A 230 24.50 -10.16 7.70
CA ALA A 230 25.13 -9.82 6.42
C ALA A 230 26.27 -8.81 6.59
N THR A 231 26.08 -7.81 7.46
CA THR A 231 27.11 -6.82 7.80
C THR A 231 28.28 -7.46 8.53
N VAL A 232 28.03 -8.31 9.53
CA VAL A 232 29.08 -9.05 10.26
C VAL A 232 29.89 -9.92 9.31
N GLN A 233 29.24 -10.67 8.42
CA GLN A 233 29.91 -11.48 7.41
C GLN A 233 30.82 -10.63 6.51
N MET A 234 30.31 -9.49 6.02
CA MET A 234 31.07 -8.57 5.17
C MET A 234 32.29 -7.98 5.90
N LEU A 235 32.12 -7.59 7.17
CA LEU A 235 33.19 -7.05 8.00
C LEU A 235 34.17 -8.11 8.51
N SER A 236 33.88 -9.38 8.32
CA SER A 236 34.79 -10.49 8.65
C SER A 236 35.77 -10.82 7.51
N LEU A 237 35.58 -10.27 6.32
CA LEU A 237 36.45 -10.47 5.16
C LEU A 237 37.84 -9.84 5.38
N LYS A 238 38.87 -10.41 4.76
CA LYS A 238 40.23 -9.86 4.84
C LYS A 238 40.33 -8.47 4.17
N SER A 239 39.69 -8.31 3.02
CA SER A 239 39.54 -7.03 2.33
C SER A 239 38.11 -6.54 2.52
N LYS A 240 37.96 -5.42 3.21
CA LYS A 240 36.66 -4.88 3.65
C LYS A 240 36.34 -3.59 2.90
N PRO A 241 35.06 -3.27 2.69
CA PRO A 241 34.68 -1.94 2.25
C PRO A 241 34.97 -0.92 3.37
N THR A 242 35.09 0.34 2.97
CA THR A 242 35.30 1.49 3.88
C THR A 242 34.00 2.16 4.28
N ALA A 243 32.90 1.88 3.58
CA ALA A 243 31.54 2.28 3.93
C ALA A 243 30.55 1.27 3.35
N ILE A 244 29.37 1.16 3.97
CA ILE A 244 28.31 0.23 3.58
C ILE A 244 27.05 1.05 3.28
N ILE A 245 26.44 0.79 2.13
CA ILE A 245 25.13 1.31 1.75
C ILE A 245 24.08 0.29 2.15
N VAL A 246 23.16 0.67 3.01
CA VAL A 246 21.99 -0.15 3.38
C VAL A 246 20.78 0.38 2.63
N ASN A 247 20.23 -0.43 1.73
CA ASN A 247 19.15 0.01 0.83
C ASN A 247 17.78 0.18 1.52
N ASN A 248 17.68 0.13 2.85
CA ASN A 248 16.43 0.37 3.59
C ASN A 248 16.72 0.71 5.05
N ASN A 249 16.05 1.73 5.59
CA ASN A 249 16.20 2.11 6.98
C ASN A 249 15.67 1.07 7.97
N LEU A 250 14.72 0.22 7.57
CA LEU A 250 14.25 -0.90 8.40
C LEU A 250 15.36 -1.92 8.73
N MET A 251 16.44 -1.93 7.95
CA MET A 251 17.57 -2.84 8.10
C MET A 251 18.71 -2.27 8.96
N MET A 252 18.57 -1.02 9.43
CA MET A 252 19.53 -0.36 10.34
C MET A 252 19.03 -0.47 11.79
#